data_AF-A0A2E7D129-F1
#
_entry.id   AF-A0A2E7D129-F1
#
_cell.length_a   1.000
_cell.length_b   1.000
_cell.length_c   1.000
_cell.angle_alpha   90.00
_cell.angle_beta   90.00
_cell.angle_gamma   90.00
#
_symmetry.space_group_name_H-M   'P 1'
#
loop_
_entity.id
_entity.type
_entity.pdbx_description
1 polymer ?
#
loop_
_entity_poly.entity_id
_entity_poly.type
_entity_poly.pdbx_seq_one_letter_code
_entity_poly.pdbx_strand_id
1 'polypeptide(L)'
;MNRIASLLLITLLALWAIVIFAAVSPSKSYPGASTHPQEREMDVAGESIAFDAEMIATGTVTGLLLIAVYLLCLSLGAGKNGYNRRFVGLVILSACGVCGSFLAMAANYGGYVTAQQPEIVAGFPVPTAWMVYGVWLCPLVFLAIYVIGFKSWVMTDEDQQRLARLVADRQSHS
;
A
#
# COMPACT_ATOMS: atom_id res chain seq x y z
N MET A 1 -7.66 24.67 -5.55
CA MET A 1 -7.63 23.33 -4.91
C MET A 1 -6.27 22.71 -5.19
N ASN A 2 -5.51 22.29 -4.18
CA ASN A 2 -4.14 21.77 -4.36
C ASN A 2 -4.16 20.55 -5.30
N ARG A 3 -3.28 20.50 -6.31
CA ARG A 3 -3.25 19.42 -7.33
C ARG A 3 -3.22 18.01 -6.70
N ILE A 4 -2.52 17.85 -5.58
CA ILE A 4 -2.44 16.59 -4.80
C ILE A 4 -3.79 16.23 -4.18
N ALA A 5 -4.54 17.20 -3.65
CA ALA A 5 -5.86 16.96 -3.08
C ALA A 5 -6.87 16.53 -4.16
N SER A 6 -6.80 17.15 -5.36
CA SER A 6 -7.60 16.72 -6.50
C SER A 6 -7.23 15.31 -6.96
N LEU A 7 -5.93 14.97 -7.03
CA LEU A 7 -5.48 13.62 -7.36
C LEU A 7 -5.96 12.59 -6.35
N LEU A 8 -5.83 12.88 -5.05
CA LEU A 8 -6.33 12.01 -3.98
C LEU A 8 -7.84 11.78 -4.09
N LEU A 9 -8.62 12.83 -4.35
CA LEU A 9 -10.05 12.70 -4.55
C LEU A 9 -10.37 11.79 -5.74
N ILE A 10 -9.67 11.97 -6.88
CA ILE A 10 -9.87 11.13 -8.08
C ILE A 10 -9.52 9.67 -7.78
N THR A 11 -8.40 9.41 -7.11
CA THR A 11 -7.99 8.04 -6.76
C THR A 11 -8.97 7.39 -5.78
N LEU A 12 -9.50 8.14 -4.80
CA LEU A 12 -10.53 7.65 -3.88
C LEU A 12 -11.84 7.34 -4.62
N LEU A 13 -12.26 8.18 -5.56
CA LEU A 13 -13.44 7.93 -6.37
C LEU A 13 -13.25 6.68 -7.26
N ALA A 14 -12.06 6.49 -7.83
CA ALA A 14 -11.74 5.28 -8.59
C ALA A 14 -11.79 4.02 -7.71
N LEU A 15 -11.28 4.09 -6.48
CA LEU A 15 -11.35 2.98 -5.52
C LEU A 15 -12.79 2.67 -5.14
N TRP A 16 -13.61 3.69 -4.86
CA TRP A 16 -15.03 3.50 -4.61
C TRP A 16 -15.78 2.92 -5.81
N ALA A 17 -15.43 3.32 -7.03
CA ALA A 17 -16.01 2.75 -8.24
C ALA A 17 -15.72 1.24 -8.35
N ILE A 18 -14.50 0.80 -8.00
CA ILE A 18 -14.14 -0.62 -7.95
C ILE A 18 -14.95 -1.35 -6.87
N VAL A 19 -15.10 -0.76 -5.68
CA VAL A 19 -15.89 -1.36 -4.58
C VAL A 19 -17.36 -1.49 -4.97
N ILE A 20 -17.96 -0.47 -5.58
CA ILE A 20 -19.35 -0.51 -6.06
C ILE A 20 -19.48 -1.56 -7.17
N PHE A 21 -18.55 -1.58 -8.12
CA PHE A 21 -18.52 -2.59 -9.17
C PHE A 21 -18.45 -4.01 -8.59
N ALA A 22 -17.58 -4.24 -7.60
CA ALA A 22 -17.48 -5.53 -6.92
C ALA A 22 -18.75 -5.90 -6.15
N ALA A 23 -19.44 -4.92 -5.55
CA ALA A 23 -20.68 -5.14 -4.81
C ALA A 23 -21.89 -5.49 -5.69
N VAL A 24 -21.93 -4.96 -6.92
CA VAL A 24 -23.02 -5.22 -7.89
C VAL A 24 -22.69 -6.41 -8.80
N SER A 25 -21.41 -6.75 -8.94
CA SER A 25 -20.98 -7.89 -9.75
C SER A 25 -21.45 -9.21 -9.12
N PRO A 26 -21.97 -10.16 -9.92
CA PRO A 26 -22.33 -11.46 -9.41
C PRO A 26 -21.11 -12.15 -8.81
N SER A 27 -21.25 -12.71 -7.62
CA SER A 27 -20.19 -13.52 -7.01
C SER A 27 -19.96 -14.75 -7.87
N LYS A 28 -18.77 -14.85 -8.48
CA LYS A 28 -18.32 -16.13 -9.02
C LYS A 28 -18.06 -17.05 -7.84
N SER A 29 -18.65 -18.23 -7.85
CA SER A 29 -18.38 -19.24 -6.82
C SER A 29 -16.92 -19.68 -6.97
N TYR A 30 -16.13 -19.49 -5.91
CA TYR A 30 -14.80 -20.07 -5.84
C TYR A 30 -14.95 -21.60 -5.98
N PRO A 31 -14.13 -22.27 -6.80
CA PRO A 31 -14.15 -23.73 -6.86
C PRO A 31 -13.97 -24.25 -5.44
N GLY A 32 -15.02 -24.88 -4.90
CA GLY A 32 -15.02 -25.34 -3.52
C GLY A 32 -13.89 -26.31 -3.24
N ALA A 33 -13.71 -26.64 -1.97
CA ALA A 33 -12.67 -27.60 -1.60
C ALA A 33 -12.95 -28.97 -2.25
N SER A 34 -11.92 -29.58 -2.83
CA SER A 34 -11.94 -30.93 -3.37
C SER A 34 -11.39 -31.90 -2.32
N THR A 35 -11.97 -33.09 -2.20
CA THR A 35 -11.48 -34.08 -1.24
C THR A 35 -10.05 -34.51 -1.60
N HIS A 36 -9.15 -34.55 -0.60
CA HIS A 36 -7.76 -34.95 -0.79
C HIS A 36 -7.69 -36.37 -1.35
N PRO A 37 -6.87 -36.62 -2.40
CA PRO A 37 -6.85 -37.92 -3.09
C PRO A 37 -6.51 -39.11 -2.18
N GLN A 38 -5.78 -38.86 -1.09
CA GLN A 38 -5.29 -39.88 -0.16
C GLN A 38 -6.00 -39.85 1.19
N GLU A 39 -6.61 -38.72 1.59
CA GLU A 39 -7.14 -38.53 2.95
C GLU A 39 -8.56 -38.00 2.87
N ARG A 40 -9.55 -38.89 3.00
CA ARG A 40 -10.97 -38.56 2.78
C ARG A 40 -11.53 -37.51 3.75
N GLU A 41 -10.89 -37.32 4.91
CA GLU A 41 -11.26 -36.30 5.90
C GLU A 41 -10.58 -34.95 5.67
N MET A 42 -9.67 -34.85 4.70
CA MET A 42 -8.95 -33.62 4.39
C MET A 42 -9.44 -33.03 3.07
N ASP A 43 -9.78 -31.76 3.10
CA ASP A 43 -10.17 -30.98 1.94
C ASP A 43 -8.98 -30.17 1.40
N VAL A 44 -8.84 -30.11 0.09
CA VAL A 44 -7.79 -29.40 -0.65
C VAL A 44 -8.44 -28.29 -1.47
N ALA A 45 -7.71 -27.23 -1.76
CA ALA A 45 -8.18 -26.24 -2.73
C ALA A 45 -8.49 -26.93 -4.07
N GLY A 46 -9.71 -26.75 -4.59
CA GLY A 46 -10.10 -27.22 -5.92
C GLY A 46 -9.30 -26.53 -7.03
N GLU A 47 -9.48 -26.98 -8.27
CA GLU A 47 -8.78 -26.41 -9.42
C GLU A 47 -9.25 -24.96 -9.69
N SER A 48 -8.55 -23.98 -9.10
CA SER A 48 -8.91 -22.56 -9.13
C SER A 48 -8.03 -21.71 -10.03
N ILE A 49 -7.09 -22.29 -10.77
CA ILE A 49 -6.05 -21.57 -11.51
C ILE A 49 -6.63 -20.51 -12.45
N ALA A 50 -7.72 -20.82 -13.15
CA ALA A 50 -8.39 -19.87 -14.05
C ALA A 50 -9.14 -18.75 -13.30
N PHE A 51 -9.74 -19.07 -12.14
CA PHE A 51 -10.39 -18.09 -11.27
C PHE A 51 -9.36 -17.14 -10.64
N ASP A 52 -8.26 -17.71 -10.14
CA ASP A 52 -7.17 -16.97 -9.51
C ASP A 52 -6.46 -16.05 -10.52
N ALA A 53 -6.25 -16.49 -11.77
CA ALA A 53 -5.66 -15.67 -12.82
C ALA A 53 -6.45 -14.39 -13.12
N GLU A 54 -7.79 -14.48 -13.20
CA GLU A 54 -8.66 -13.32 -13.40
C GLU A 54 -8.67 -12.40 -12.16
N MET A 55 -8.62 -12.99 -10.98
CA MET A 55 -8.60 -12.26 -9.71
C MET A 55 -7.26 -11.54 -9.45
N ILE A 56 -6.13 -12.07 -9.95
CA ILE A 56 -4.82 -11.39 -9.83
C ILE A 56 -4.81 -10.07 -10.58
N ALA A 57 -5.39 -10.00 -11.79
CA ALA A 57 -5.38 -8.75 -12.57
C ALA A 57 -6.17 -7.64 -11.86
N THR A 58 -7.39 -7.96 -11.41
CA THR A 58 -8.26 -7.03 -10.66
C THR A 58 -7.67 -6.68 -9.29
N GLY A 59 -7.09 -7.67 -8.59
CA GLY A 59 -6.37 -7.48 -7.33
C GLY A 59 -5.12 -6.59 -7.47
N THR A 60 -4.37 -6.73 -8.57
CA THR A 60 -3.18 -5.91 -8.84
C THR A 60 -3.57 -4.45 -9.06
N VAL A 61 -4.60 -4.18 -9.87
CA VAL A 61 -5.11 -2.81 -10.08
C VAL A 61 -5.58 -2.19 -8.77
N THR A 62 -6.35 -2.95 -7.98
CA THR A 62 -6.86 -2.50 -6.68
C THR A 62 -5.73 -2.21 -5.70
N GLY A 63 -4.73 -3.09 -5.62
CA GLY A 63 -3.57 -2.90 -4.76
C GLY A 63 -2.72 -1.69 -5.14
N LEU A 64 -2.49 -1.46 -6.44
CA LEU A 64 -1.79 -0.25 -6.92
C LEU A 64 -2.55 1.03 -6.58
N LEU A 65 -3.88 1.02 -6.66
CA LEU A 65 -4.70 2.16 -6.25
C LEU A 65 -4.61 2.41 -4.74
N LEU A 66 -4.63 1.36 -3.91
CA LEU A 66 -4.44 1.48 -2.45
C LEU A 66 -3.07 2.07 -2.11
N ILE A 67 -2.01 1.58 -2.76
CA ILE A 67 -0.65 2.14 -2.61
C ILE A 67 -0.64 3.61 -3.02
N ALA A 68 -1.28 3.97 -4.15
CA ALA A 68 -1.36 5.36 -4.59
C ALA A 68 -2.08 6.27 -3.57
N VAL A 69 -3.21 5.82 -3.00
CA VAL A 69 -3.91 6.55 -1.92
C VAL A 69 -2.98 6.76 -0.73
N TYR A 70 -2.30 5.71 -0.26
CA TYR A 70 -1.37 5.78 0.86
C TYR A 70 -0.25 6.82 0.62
N LEU A 71 0.36 6.79 -0.56
CA LEU A 71 1.42 7.74 -0.94
C LEU A 71 0.92 9.19 -1.06
N LEU A 72 -0.30 9.38 -1.58
CA LEU A 72 -0.92 10.71 -1.68
C LEU A 72 -1.28 11.27 -0.30
N CYS A 73 -1.78 10.44 0.62
CA CYS A 73 -2.03 10.81 2.01
C CYS A 73 -0.74 11.25 2.72
N LEU A 74 0.34 10.48 2.58
CA LEU A 74 1.65 10.84 3.13
C LEU A 74 2.18 12.15 2.55
N SER A 75 2.00 12.34 1.24
CA SER A 75 2.41 13.57 0.55
C SER A 75 1.67 14.80 1.08
N LEU A 76 0.37 14.69 1.40
CA LEU A 76 -0.37 15.78 2.06
C LEU A 76 0.16 16.09 3.47
N GLY A 77 0.63 15.07 4.20
CA GLY A 77 1.21 15.21 5.55
C GLY A 77 2.55 15.94 5.61
N ALA A 78 3.21 16.17 4.47
CA ALA A 78 4.52 16.81 4.39
C ALA A 78 4.51 18.34 4.66
N GLY A 79 3.33 18.97 4.80
CA GLY A 79 3.22 20.39 5.15
C GLY A 79 3.60 21.36 4.02
N LYS A 80 3.54 22.67 4.33
CA LYS A 80 3.72 23.76 3.34
C LYS A 80 5.20 24.05 3.00
N ASN A 81 6.12 23.76 3.91
CA ASN A 81 7.56 23.96 3.75
C ASN A 81 8.32 22.65 3.42
N GLY A 82 7.66 21.49 3.41
CA GLY A 82 8.32 20.17 3.39
C GLY A 82 8.61 19.56 2.01
N TYR A 83 8.24 20.20 0.90
CA TYR A 83 8.56 19.73 -0.46
C TYR A 83 10.00 20.04 -0.88
N ASN A 84 10.98 19.66 -0.06
CA ASN A 84 12.39 19.70 -0.44
C ASN A 84 12.68 18.57 -1.46
N ARG A 85 13.56 18.83 -2.44
CA ARG A 85 13.98 17.84 -3.46
C ARG A 85 14.49 16.53 -2.83
N ARG A 86 15.13 16.60 -1.66
CA ARG A 86 15.56 15.40 -0.90
C ARG A 86 14.37 14.60 -0.37
N PHE A 87 13.37 15.25 0.23
CA PHE A 87 12.16 14.59 0.71
C PHE A 87 11.41 13.93 -0.44
N VAL A 88 11.17 14.67 -1.52
CA VAL A 88 10.50 14.16 -2.72
C VAL A 88 11.27 12.98 -3.31
N GLY A 89 12.60 13.05 -3.38
CA GLY A 89 13.43 11.93 -3.83
C GLY A 89 13.30 10.68 -2.96
N LEU A 90 13.30 10.84 -1.64
CA LEU A 90 13.13 9.71 -0.70
C LEU A 90 11.73 9.10 -0.76
N VAL A 91 10.69 9.94 -0.90
CA VAL A 91 9.30 9.48 -1.08
C VAL A 91 9.13 8.75 -2.41
N ILE A 92 9.71 9.25 -3.50
CA ILE A 92 9.68 8.56 -4.80
C ILE A 92 10.45 7.23 -4.73
N LEU A 93 11.62 7.20 -4.10
CA LEU A 93 12.41 5.99 -3.96
C LEU A 93 11.65 4.90 -3.17
N SER A 94 11.05 5.29 -2.05
CA SER A 94 10.23 4.37 -1.23
C SER A 94 8.94 3.97 -1.94
N ALA A 95 8.31 4.87 -2.70
CA ALA A 95 7.18 4.56 -3.57
C ALA A 95 7.55 3.52 -4.65
N CYS A 96 8.69 3.69 -5.31
CA CYS A 96 9.21 2.71 -6.26
C CYS A 96 9.48 1.36 -5.58
N GLY A 97 10.02 1.37 -4.36
CA GLY A 97 10.26 0.16 -3.57
C GLY A 97 8.98 -0.63 -3.28
N VAL A 98 7.92 0.03 -2.80
CA VAL A 98 6.65 -0.65 -2.49
C VAL A 98 5.91 -1.10 -3.74
N CYS A 99 5.85 -0.26 -4.78
CA CYS A 99 5.24 -0.64 -6.05
C CYS A 99 6.00 -1.81 -6.68
N GLY A 100 7.33 -1.76 -6.69
CA GLY A 100 8.18 -2.84 -7.19
C GLY A 100 7.98 -4.14 -6.43
N SER A 101 7.95 -4.08 -5.09
CA SER A 101 7.71 -5.25 -4.24
C SER A 101 6.33 -5.86 -4.47
N PHE A 102 5.30 -5.02 -4.58
CA PHE A 102 3.94 -5.46 -4.84
C PHE A 102 3.78 -6.08 -6.25
N LEU A 103 4.38 -5.47 -7.27
CA LEU A 103 4.38 -6.01 -8.63
C LEU A 103 5.17 -7.32 -8.72
N ALA A 104 6.29 -7.42 -8.01
CA ALA A 104 7.06 -8.66 -7.93
C ALA A 104 6.25 -9.78 -7.24
N MET A 105 5.52 -9.46 -6.15
CA MET A 105 4.58 -10.39 -5.53
C MET A 105 3.54 -10.88 -6.54
N ALA A 106 2.86 -9.96 -7.24
CA ALA A 106 1.82 -10.30 -8.20
C ALA A 106 2.35 -11.15 -9.37
N ALA A 107 3.54 -10.82 -9.89
CA ALA A 107 4.18 -11.55 -10.97
C ALA A 107 4.58 -12.98 -10.57
N ASN A 108 5.03 -13.19 -9.33
CA ASN A 108 5.43 -14.51 -8.85
C ASN A 108 4.24 -15.39 -8.41
N TYR A 109 3.04 -14.83 -8.28
CA TYR A 109 1.88 -15.57 -7.81
C TYR A 109 1.46 -16.70 -8.77
N GLY A 110 1.49 -16.46 -10.09
CA GLY A 110 1.13 -17.49 -11.08
C GLY A 110 2.08 -18.70 -11.05
N GLY A 111 3.38 -18.45 -10.85
CA GLY A 111 4.37 -19.52 -10.67
C GLY A 111 4.17 -20.29 -9.37
N TYR A 112 3.77 -19.60 -8.30
CA TYR A 112 3.46 -20.23 -7.02
C TYR A 112 2.25 -21.17 -7.09
N VAL A 113 1.15 -20.75 -7.73
CA VAL A 113 -0.09 -21.54 -7.83
C VAL A 113 0.10 -22.81 -8.67
N THR A 114 1.01 -22.80 -9.63
CA THR A 114 1.28 -23.94 -10.52
C THR A 114 2.43 -24.83 -10.06
N ALA A 115 3.22 -24.39 -9.08
CA ALA A 115 4.37 -25.13 -8.60
C ALA A 115 3.96 -26.28 -7.68
N GLN A 116 4.41 -27.51 -8.00
CA GLN A 116 4.31 -28.65 -7.09
C GLN A 116 5.24 -28.50 -5.88
N GLN A 117 6.34 -27.77 -6.03
CA GLN A 117 7.28 -27.42 -4.97
C GLN A 117 7.64 -25.94 -5.10
N PRO A 118 6.98 -25.05 -4.34
CA PRO A 118 7.24 -23.62 -4.43
C PRO A 118 8.64 -23.29 -3.89
N GLU A 119 9.34 -22.39 -4.58
CA GLU A 119 10.62 -21.86 -4.09
C GLU A 119 10.40 -21.11 -2.77
N ILE A 120 11.23 -21.42 -1.77
CA ILE A 120 11.16 -20.85 -0.43
C ILE A 120 12.33 -19.88 -0.23
N VAL A 121 12.01 -18.62 0.07
CA VAL A 121 12.96 -17.57 0.39
C VAL A 121 12.76 -17.15 1.84
N ALA A 122 13.80 -17.32 2.65
CA ALA A 122 13.80 -16.93 4.07
C ALA A 122 12.56 -17.42 4.84
N GLY A 123 12.16 -18.68 4.61
CA GLY A 123 11.06 -19.34 5.31
C GLY A 123 9.66 -19.16 4.69
N PHE A 124 9.53 -18.40 3.60
CA PHE A 124 8.24 -18.19 2.92
C PHE A 124 8.32 -18.47 1.41
N PRO A 125 7.22 -18.88 0.75
CA PRO A 125 7.13 -18.88 -0.70
C PRO A 125 7.47 -17.50 -1.27
N VAL A 126 8.10 -17.45 -2.45
CA VAL A 126 8.52 -16.19 -3.11
C VAL A 126 7.48 -15.05 -3.06
N PRO A 127 6.20 -15.23 -3.46
CA PRO A 127 5.22 -14.14 -3.38
C PRO A 127 4.97 -13.68 -1.94
N THR A 128 4.91 -14.60 -0.98
CA THR A 128 4.77 -14.27 0.45
C THR A 128 6.00 -13.55 0.99
N ALA A 129 7.20 -13.90 0.53
CA ALA A 129 8.43 -13.19 0.90
C ALA A 129 8.39 -11.73 0.42
N TRP A 130 7.90 -11.45 -0.79
CA TRP A 130 7.69 -10.07 -1.26
C TRP A 130 6.66 -9.30 -0.43
N MET A 131 5.60 -9.98 0.02
CA MET A 131 4.59 -9.37 0.90
C MET A 131 5.20 -9.00 2.26
N VAL A 132 5.88 -9.95 2.92
CA VAL A 132 6.41 -9.79 4.29
C VAL A 132 7.63 -8.89 4.34
N TYR A 133 8.57 -9.05 3.40
CA TYR A 133 9.82 -8.29 3.45
C TYR A 133 9.78 -7.02 2.60
N GLY A 134 9.03 -7.01 1.50
CA GLY A 134 8.93 -5.85 0.62
C GLY A 134 7.81 -4.90 1.05
N VAL A 135 6.55 -5.38 1.01
CA VAL A 135 5.38 -4.53 1.23
C VAL A 135 5.24 -4.16 2.72
N TRP A 136 5.35 -5.12 3.63
CA TRP A 136 5.10 -4.89 5.06
C TRP A 136 6.17 -4.03 5.75
N LEU A 137 7.43 -4.08 5.31
CA LEU A 137 8.49 -3.22 5.85
C LEU A 137 8.47 -1.79 5.28
N CYS A 138 7.75 -1.55 4.18
CA CYS A 138 7.74 -0.25 3.54
C CYS A 138 7.21 0.90 4.43
N PRO A 139 6.12 0.76 5.20
CA PRO A 139 5.67 1.78 6.14
C PRO A 139 6.75 2.23 7.13
N LEU A 140 7.69 1.36 7.51
CA LEU A 140 8.81 1.72 8.39
C LEU A 140 9.78 2.70 7.71
N VAL A 141 10.00 2.54 6.40
CA VAL A 141 10.83 3.48 5.63
C VAL A 141 10.17 4.86 5.59
N PHE A 142 8.87 4.91 5.35
CA PHE A 142 8.11 6.17 5.39
C PHE A 142 8.11 6.81 6.78
N LEU A 143 7.95 6.02 7.83
CA LEU A 143 8.03 6.49 9.21
C LEU A 143 9.42 7.08 9.50
N ALA A 144 10.49 6.40 9.10
CA ALA A 144 11.86 6.88 9.29
C ALA A 144 12.11 8.19 8.55
N ILE A 145 11.67 8.30 7.28
CA ILE A 145 11.75 9.54 6.50
C ILE A 145 11.02 10.67 7.25
N TYR A 146 9.80 10.39 7.74
CA TYR A 146 9.00 11.40 8.42
C TYR A 146 9.61 11.84 9.75
N VAL A 147 10.06 10.91 10.60
CA VAL A 147 10.65 11.20 11.92
C VAL A 147 11.96 11.99 11.78
N ILE A 148 12.85 11.56 10.89
CA ILE A 148 14.14 12.24 10.66
C ILE A 148 13.92 13.61 10.03
N GLY A 149 12.96 13.70 9.10
CA GLY A 149 12.61 14.93 8.41
C GLY A 149 11.78 15.93 9.21
N PHE A 150 11.14 15.49 10.29
CA PHE A 150 10.08 16.23 10.99
C PHE A 150 10.47 17.67 11.35
N LYS A 151 11.63 17.84 11.97
CA LYS A 151 12.16 19.16 12.38
C LYS A 151 12.45 20.10 11.21
N SER A 152 12.70 19.56 10.03
CA SER A 152 13.05 20.35 8.85
C SER A 152 11.88 20.61 7.93
N TRP A 153 10.86 19.74 7.93
CA TRP A 153 9.79 19.76 6.93
C TRP A 153 8.41 20.05 7.51
N VAL A 154 8.15 19.62 8.76
CA VAL A 154 6.81 19.67 9.37
C VAL A 154 6.72 20.74 10.45
N MET A 155 7.69 20.78 11.37
CA MET A 155 7.71 21.77 12.45
C MET A 155 9.09 22.41 12.53
N THR A 156 9.26 23.49 11.78
CA THR A 156 10.52 24.23 11.76
C THR A 156 10.68 25.06 13.05
N ASP A 157 11.91 25.47 13.36
CA ASP A 157 12.16 26.34 14.51
C ASP A 157 11.41 27.69 14.38
N GLU A 158 11.22 28.18 13.15
CA GLU A 158 10.39 29.36 12.86
C GLU A 158 8.90 29.12 13.18
N ASP A 159 8.36 27.95 12.83
CA ASP A 159 6.99 27.57 13.16
C ASP A 159 6.81 27.47 14.68
N GLN A 160 7.82 26.96 15.40
CA GLN A 160 7.80 26.90 16.87
C GLN A 160 7.80 28.30 17.50
N GLN A 161 8.66 29.20 17.00
CA GLN A 161 8.70 30.58 17.50
C GLN A 161 7.39 31.33 17.22
N ARG A 162 6.80 31.12 16.03
CA ARG A 162 5.51 31.71 15.68
C ARG A 162 4.39 31.18 16.57
N LEU A 163 4.37 29.88 16.84
CA LEU A 163 3.42 29.26 17.76
C LEU A 163 3.58 29.83 19.18
N ALA A 164 4.81 29.95 19.67
CA ALA A 164 5.10 30.50 21.00
C ALA A 164 4.60 31.96 21.13
N ARG A 165 4.79 32.79 20.11
CA ARG A 165 4.27 34.17 20.09
C ARG A 165 2.74 34.19 20.15
N LEU A 166 2.07 33.36 19.36
CA LEU A 166 0.60 33.28 19.36
C LEU A 166 0.02 32.80 20.69
N VAL A 167 0.72 31.90 21.39
CA VAL A 167 0.32 31.44 22.73
C VAL A 167 0.49 32.56 23.76
N ALA A 168 1.61 33.29 23.71
CA ALA A 168 1.88 34.42 24.60
C ALA A 168 0.85 35.56 24.42
N ASP A 169 0.54 35.92 23.18
CA ASP A 169 -0.49 36.94 22.87
C ASP A 169 -1.88 36.52 23.34
N ARG A 170 -2.21 35.23 23.29
CA ARG A 170 -3.51 34.74 23.79
C ARG A 170 -3.60 34.78 25.32
N GLN A 171 -2.48 34.56 26.01
CA GLN A 171 -2.41 34.60 27.47
C GLN A 171 -2.38 36.02 28.04
N SER A 172 -1.86 37.01 27.30
CA SER A 172 -1.88 38.42 27.71
C SER A 172 -3.24 39.10 27.53
N HIS A 173 -4.12 38.53 26.69
CA HIS A 173 -5.48 38.99 26.42
C HIS A 173 -6.58 38.25 27.22
N SER A 174 -6.23 37.31 28.11
CA SER A 174 -7.15 36.64 29.05
C SER A 174 -6.94 37.14 30.48
#